data_AF-A0A816UQX8-F1
#
_entry.id   AF-A0A816UQX8-F1
#
_cell.length_a   1.000
_cell.length_b   1.000
_cell.length_c   1.000
_cell.angle_alpha   90.00
_cell.angle_beta   90.00
_cell.angle_gamma   90.00
#
_symmetry.space_group_name_H-M   'P 1'
#
loop_
_entity.id
_entity.type
_entity.pdbx_description
1 polymer ?
#
loop_
_entity_poly.entity_id
_entity_poly.type
_entity_poly.pdbx_seq_one_letter_code
_entity_poly.pdbx_strand_id
1 'polypeptide(L)'
;MSDEGCSIAKGIEALKEYGCCKEEIFPYEVKSMNRKPPEYCYKVAKTYHIECGLKVATNLIEMKACLAQGYPFAFGLTIYTSFYEAETNDGHVPTPKPDESIADSYGLHAMLAAGYSDEGQYFIVKNSWGAL
;
A
#
# COMPACT_ATOMS: atom_id res chain seq x y z
N MET A 1 8.04 16.10 -14.76
CA MET A 1 8.17 15.36 -13.50
C MET A 1 8.19 13.89 -13.86
N SER A 2 9.26 13.21 -13.47
CA SER A 2 9.42 11.75 -13.55
C SER A 2 8.54 11.08 -12.49
N ASP A 3 8.11 9.86 -12.76
CA ASP A 3 7.47 9.01 -11.75
C ASP A 3 8.56 8.38 -10.87
N GLU A 4 8.72 8.91 -9.66
CA GLU A 4 9.77 8.53 -8.70
C GLU A 4 9.19 7.87 -7.43
N GLY A 5 7.88 7.63 -7.43
CA GLY A 5 7.15 7.14 -6.27
C GLY A 5 7.01 8.16 -5.13
N CYS A 6 6.51 7.70 -3.99
CA CYS A 6 6.28 8.48 -2.79
C CYS A 6 6.48 7.59 -1.55
N SER A 7 6.90 8.18 -0.43
CA SER A 7 6.95 7.43 0.83
C SER A 7 5.56 7.37 1.48
N ILE A 8 5.27 6.28 2.18
CA ILE A 8 4.03 6.12 2.96
C ILE A 8 3.85 7.30 3.93
N ALA A 9 4.94 7.75 4.57
CA ALA A 9 4.90 8.89 5.49
C ALA A 9 4.44 10.19 4.82
N LYS A 10 4.97 10.52 3.63
CA LYS A 10 4.53 11.69 2.86
C LYS A 10 3.07 11.56 2.41
N GLY A 11 2.62 10.36 2.06
CA GLY A 11 1.22 10.08 1.77
C GLY A 11 0.31 10.38 2.96
N ILE A 12 0.68 9.92 4.16
CA ILE A 12 -0.03 10.21 5.41
C ILE A 12 -0.04 11.70 5.72
N GLU A 13 1.09 12.40 5.54
CA GLU A 13 1.17 13.86 5.72
C GLU A 13 0.23 14.59 4.76
N ALA A 14 0.18 14.20 3.48
CA ALA A 14 -0.74 14.77 2.50
C ALA A 14 -2.21 14.52 2.89
N LEU A 15 -2.54 13.34 3.41
CA LEU A 15 -3.89 13.03 3.90
C LEU A 15 -4.29 13.87 5.13
N LYS A 16 -3.32 14.24 5.97
CA LYS A 16 -3.56 15.16 7.10
C LYS A 16 -3.75 16.61 6.63
N GLU A 17 -2.92 17.05 5.70
CA GLU A 17 -2.90 18.45 5.24
C GLU A 17 -4.05 18.76 4.28
N TYR A 18 -4.30 17.87 3.31
CA TYR A 18 -5.24 18.10 2.21
C TYR A 18 -6.49 17.22 2.27
N GLY A 19 -6.41 16.06 2.94
CA GLY A 19 -7.41 15.00 2.87
C GLY A 19 -7.42 14.27 1.53
N CYS A 20 -8.49 13.53 1.24
CA CYS A 20 -8.63 12.79 -0.02
C CYS A 20 -10.05 12.95 -0.60
N CYS A 21 -10.18 13.41 -1.85
CA CYS A 21 -11.48 13.38 -2.52
C CYS A 21 -11.81 11.96 -2.99
N LYS A 22 -13.09 11.68 -3.20
CA LYS A 22 -13.53 10.41 -3.80
C LYS A 22 -12.99 10.27 -5.22
N GLU A 23 -12.69 9.03 -5.61
CA GLU A 23 -12.22 8.71 -6.96
C GLU A 23 -13.23 9.11 -8.06
N GLU A 24 -14.54 9.10 -7.76
CA GLU A 24 -15.59 9.63 -8.65
C GLU A 24 -15.40 11.10 -9.05
N ILE A 25 -14.72 11.89 -8.21
CA ILE A 25 -14.47 13.33 -8.43
C ILE A 25 -13.15 13.54 -9.16
N PHE A 26 -12.14 12.72 -8.87
CA PHE A 26 -10.84 12.76 -9.51
C PHE A 26 -10.37 11.33 -9.81
N PRO A 27 -10.81 10.76 -10.95
CA PRO A 27 -10.52 9.38 -11.31
C PRO A 27 -9.03 9.15 -11.57
N TYR A 28 -8.55 7.93 -11.32
CA TYR A 28 -7.19 7.57 -11.68
C TYR A 28 -7.00 7.55 -13.20
N GLU A 29 -6.18 8.47 -13.69
CA GLU A 29 -5.77 8.53 -15.09
C GLU A 29 -4.24 8.68 -15.17
N VAL A 30 -3.56 7.69 -15.76
CA VAL A 30 -2.09 7.68 -15.88
C VAL A 30 -1.55 8.95 -16.54
N LYS A 31 -2.26 9.48 -17.55
CA LYS A 31 -1.89 10.72 -18.27
C LYS A 31 -2.00 11.99 -17.40
N SER A 32 -2.74 11.91 -16.30
CA SER A 32 -3.03 13.02 -15.40
C SER A 32 -2.29 12.90 -14.07
N MET A 33 -1.50 11.84 -13.84
CA MET A 33 -0.77 11.56 -12.59
C MET A 33 0.08 12.75 -12.10
N ASN A 34 0.76 13.45 -13.03
CA ASN A 34 1.60 14.60 -12.71
C ASN A 34 0.88 15.96 -12.86
N ARG A 35 -0.44 15.95 -13.02
CA ARG A 35 -1.24 17.18 -13.14
C ARG A 35 -1.79 17.55 -11.77
N LYS A 36 -1.66 18.83 -11.42
CA LYS A 36 -2.27 19.37 -10.21
C LYS A 36 -3.80 19.17 -10.27
N PRO A 37 -4.43 18.57 -9.25
CA PRO A 37 -5.88 18.47 -9.18
C PRO A 37 -6.56 19.85 -9.19
N PRO A 38 -7.77 19.98 -9.75
CA PRO A 38 -8.56 21.20 -9.65
C PRO A 38 -8.84 21.61 -8.20
N GLU A 39 -9.02 22.92 -7.96
CA GLU A 39 -9.26 23.46 -6.61
C GLU A 39 -10.49 22.85 -5.92
N TYR A 40 -11.51 22.46 -6.70
CA TYR A 40 -12.69 21.77 -6.20
C TYR A 40 -12.35 20.42 -5.52
N CYS A 41 -11.36 19.68 -6.01
CA CYS A 41 -10.92 18.42 -5.41
C CYS A 41 -10.41 18.65 -3.99
N TYR A 42 -9.60 19.68 -3.78
CA TYR A 42 -9.10 20.06 -2.45
C TYR A 42 -10.21 20.51 -1.50
N LYS A 43 -11.24 21.20 -2.01
CA LYS A 43 -12.40 21.62 -1.20
C LYS A 43 -13.17 20.41 -0.67
N VAL A 44 -13.40 19.40 -1.50
CA VAL A 44 -14.07 18.16 -1.10
C VAL A 44 -13.17 17.29 -0.21
N ALA A 45 -11.88 17.18 -0.55
CA ALA A 45 -10.90 16.37 0.17
C ALA A 45 -10.80 16.73 1.66
N LYS A 46 -10.95 18.01 2.03
CA LYS A 46 -10.98 18.48 3.43
C LYS A 46 -12.02 17.79 4.31
N THR A 47 -13.09 17.25 3.73
CA THR A 47 -14.12 16.49 4.48
C THR A 47 -13.68 15.06 4.84
N TYR A 48 -12.62 14.56 4.19
CA TYR A 48 -12.04 13.23 4.40
C TYR A 48 -10.55 13.35 4.73
N HIS A 49 -10.23 14.14 5.76
CA HIS A 49 -8.87 14.22 6.30
C HIS A 49 -8.70 13.21 7.44
N ILE A 50 -7.46 12.79 7.68
CA ILE A 50 -7.11 12.00 8.84
C ILE A 50 -6.54 12.91 9.93
N GLU A 51 -6.78 12.61 11.19
CA GLU A 51 -6.22 13.36 12.30
C GLU A 51 -4.75 13.00 12.54
N CYS A 52 -4.44 11.70 12.50
CA CYS A 52 -3.09 11.21 12.69
C CYS A 52 -2.84 9.92 11.90
N GLY A 53 -1.55 9.59 11.75
CA GLY A 53 -1.09 8.26 11.36
C GLY A 53 -0.30 7.66 12.51
N LEU A 54 -0.50 6.37 12.76
CA LEU A 54 0.22 5.62 13.78
C LEU A 54 1.15 4.62 13.12
N LYS A 55 2.36 4.47 13.68
CA LYS A 55 3.33 3.48 13.21
C LYS A 55 3.14 2.19 14.00
N VAL A 56 2.89 1.10 13.29
CA VAL A 56 2.96 -0.25 13.85
C VAL A 56 4.42 -0.69 13.82
N ALA A 57 4.94 -1.21 14.92
CA ALA A 57 6.29 -1.75 14.93
C ALA A 57 6.37 -3.00 14.05
N THR A 58 7.55 -3.29 13.50
CA THR A 58 7.82 -4.56 12.81
C THR A 58 7.97 -5.69 13.83
N ASN A 59 6.89 -5.96 14.55
CA ASN A 59 6.77 -6.97 15.59
C ASN A 59 5.51 -7.79 15.30
N LEU A 60 5.65 -9.11 15.26
CA LEU A 60 4.56 -10.00 14.85
C LEU A 60 3.30 -9.86 15.72
N ILE A 61 3.48 -9.71 17.04
CA ILE A 61 2.37 -9.60 18.00
C ILE A 61 1.64 -8.26 17.78
N GLU A 62 2.38 -7.16 17.64
CA GLU A 62 1.79 -5.84 17.41
C GLU A 62 1.06 -5.76 16.07
N MET A 63 1.64 -6.31 15.00
CA MET A 63 0.99 -6.36 13.69
C MET A 63 -0.32 -7.16 13.73
N LYS A 64 -0.31 -8.34 14.37
CA LYS A 64 -1.54 -9.14 14.54
C LYS A 64 -2.56 -8.41 15.42
N ALA A 65 -2.14 -7.81 16.53
CA ALA A 65 -3.02 -7.06 17.41
C ALA A 65 -3.66 -5.84 16.72
N CYS A 66 -2.93 -5.16 15.83
CA CYS A 66 -3.46 -4.06 15.01
C CYS A 66 -4.60 -4.54 14.11
N LEU A 67 -4.38 -5.65 13.39
CA LEU A 67 -5.37 -6.25 12.49
C LEU A 67 -6.58 -6.82 13.25
N ALA A 68 -6.34 -7.47 14.41
CA ALA A 68 -7.41 -8.02 15.25
C ALA A 68 -8.34 -6.93 15.82
N GLN A 69 -7.85 -5.71 16.00
CA GLN A 69 -8.65 -4.55 16.37
C GLN A 69 -9.41 -3.92 15.19
N GLY A 70 -9.27 -4.47 13.98
CA GLY A 70 -9.94 -3.99 12.77
C GLY A 70 -9.22 -2.84 12.07
N TYR A 71 -7.92 -2.66 12.31
CA TYR A 71 -7.10 -1.63 11.67
C TYR A 71 -6.13 -2.23 10.65
N PRO A 72 -6.45 -2.19 9.34
CA PRO A 72 -5.48 -2.44 8.28
C PRO A 72 -4.31 -1.45 8.33
N PHE A 73 -3.12 -1.87 7.91
CA PHE A 73 -1.94 -1.00 7.88
C PHE A 73 -1.17 -1.12 6.57
N ALA A 74 -0.63 0.02 6.12
CA ALA A 74 0.26 0.08 4.97
C ALA A 74 1.69 -0.30 5.37
N PHE A 75 2.39 -1.04 4.52
CA PHE A 75 3.78 -1.42 4.74
C PHE A 75 4.56 -1.45 3.42
N GLY A 76 5.87 -1.32 3.52
CA GLY A 76 6.79 -1.48 2.39
C GLY A 76 7.46 -2.85 2.42
N LEU A 77 7.69 -3.43 1.24
CA LEU A 77 8.38 -4.70 1.05
C LEU A 77 9.41 -4.57 -0.07
N THR A 78 10.57 -5.21 0.12
CA THR A 78 11.49 -5.48 -1.00
C THR A 78 10.96 -6.68 -1.77
N ILE A 79 10.67 -6.51 -3.05
CA ILE A 79 10.15 -7.56 -3.91
C ILE A 79 11.30 -8.28 -4.61
N TYR A 80 11.25 -9.60 -4.58
CA TYR A 80 12.16 -10.51 -5.28
C TYR A 80 11.42 -11.20 -6.43
N THR A 81 12.15 -11.81 -7.37
CA THR A 81 11.56 -12.45 -8.56
C THR A 81 10.47 -13.48 -8.25
N SER A 82 10.60 -14.21 -7.16
CA SER A 82 9.69 -15.23 -6.65
C SER A 82 8.36 -14.65 -6.18
N PHE A 83 8.26 -13.34 -5.96
CA PHE A 83 7.00 -12.68 -5.68
C PHE A 83 5.98 -12.87 -6.81
N TYR A 84 6.44 -12.89 -8.06
CA TYR A 84 5.57 -13.10 -9.22
C TYR A 84 4.96 -14.52 -9.27
N GLU A 85 5.51 -15.48 -8.52
CA GLU A 85 4.94 -16.83 -8.41
C GLU A 85 3.55 -16.82 -7.76
N ALA A 86 3.19 -15.75 -7.03
CA ALA A 86 1.85 -15.60 -6.47
C ALA A 86 0.73 -15.67 -7.53
N GLU A 87 1.01 -15.31 -8.80
CA GLU A 87 0.04 -15.40 -9.90
C GLU A 87 -0.34 -16.85 -10.25
N THR A 88 0.57 -17.80 -10.03
CA THR A 88 0.37 -19.22 -10.37
C THR A 88 0.29 -20.13 -9.14
N ASN A 89 0.47 -19.56 -7.94
CA ASN A 89 0.52 -20.25 -6.66
C ASN A 89 -0.62 -19.79 -5.71
N ASP A 90 -1.83 -19.64 -6.24
CA ASP A 90 -3.03 -19.28 -5.47
C ASP A 90 -2.89 -18.01 -4.60
N GLY A 91 -2.06 -17.05 -5.04
CA GLY A 91 -1.79 -15.81 -4.31
C GLY A 91 -0.74 -15.93 -3.19
N HIS A 92 -0.17 -17.12 -2.98
CA HIS A 92 0.89 -17.32 -1.98
C HIS A 92 2.23 -16.81 -2.49
N VAL A 93 2.70 -15.74 -1.84
CA VAL A 93 4.05 -15.20 -2.03
C VAL A 93 5.06 -16.06 -1.26
N PRO A 94 6.02 -16.71 -1.92
CA PRO A 94 7.06 -17.48 -1.25
C PRO A 94 8.05 -16.57 -0.50
N THR A 95 8.75 -17.16 0.48
CA THR A 95 9.88 -16.46 1.11
C THR A 95 11.04 -16.40 0.12
N PRO A 96 11.68 -15.24 -0.10
CA PRO A 96 12.80 -15.11 -1.02
C PRO A 96 13.95 -16.06 -0.68
N LYS A 97 14.63 -16.57 -1.70
CA LYS A 97 15.84 -17.40 -1.50
C LYS A 97 17.03 -16.51 -1.13
N PRO A 98 18.01 -17.00 -0.36
CA PRO A 98 19.15 -16.19 0.09
C PRO A 98 19.98 -15.55 -1.05
N ASP A 99 20.03 -16.20 -2.22
CA ASP A 99 20.79 -15.80 -3.41
C ASP A 99 19.91 -15.16 -4.50
N GLU A 100 18.66 -14.83 -4.16
CA GLU A 100 17.70 -14.32 -5.12
C GLU A 100 17.91 -12.84 -5.44
N SER A 101 17.77 -12.50 -6.73
CA SER A 101 17.77 -11.12 -7.18
C SER A 101 16.49 -10.39 -6.78
N ILE A 102 16.66 -9.11 -6.41
CA ILE A 102 15.55 -8.15 -6.32
C ILE A 102 14.89 -8.05 -7.69
N ALA A 103 13.56 -7.93 -7.72
CA ALA A 103 12.81 -7.84 -8.97
C ALA A 103 13.18 -6.57 -9.77
N ASP A 104 13.50 -6.74 -11.05
CA ASP A 104 14.13 -5.72 -11.90
C ASP A 104 13.32 -4.41 -12.05
N SER A 105 11.98 -4.48 -12.07
CA SER A 105 11.13 -3.31 -12.37
C SER A 105 10.50 -2.65 -11.15
N TYR A 106 10.33 -3.37 -10.03
CA TYR A 106 9.56 -2.91 -8.87
C TYR A 106 10.14 -3.44 -7.55
N GLY A 107 11.46 -3.33 -7.38
CA GLY A 107 12.17 -3.91 -6.24
C GLY A 107 11.71 -3.41 -4.86
N LEU A 108 11.02 -2.28 -4.78
CA LEU A 108 10.38 -1.75 -3.58
C LEU A 108 8.92 -1.47 -3.86
N HIS A 109 8.02 -1.99 -3.03
CA HIS A 109 6.58 -1.85 -3.19
C HIS A 109 5.87 -1.61 -1.87
N ALA A 110 4.76 -0.88 -1.91
CA ALA A 110 3.91 -0.63 -0.74
C ALA A 110 2.54 -1.28 -0.94
N MET A 111 2.06 -1.97 0.10
CA MET A 111 0.79 -2.70 0.07
C MET A 111 0.03 -2.53 1.38
N LEU A 112 -1.20 -3.04 1.41
CA LEU A 112 -2.07 -2.99 2.59
C LEU A 112 -2.19 -4.38 3.22
N ALA A 113 -1.74 -4.55 4.46
CA ALA A 113 -2.07 -5.71 5.25
C ALA A 113 -3.52 -5.56 5.76
N ALA A 114 -4.36 -6.53 5.41
CA ALA A 114 -5.80 -6.50 5.69
C ALA A 114 -6.26 -7.62 6.63
N GLY A 115 -5.41 -8.59 6.92
CA GLY A 115 -5.70 -9.70 7.83
C GLY A 115 -4.51 -10.62 8.05
N TYR A 116 -4.72 -11.68 8.82
CA TYR A 116 -3.73 -12.74 9.05
C TYR A 116 -4.41 -14.08 9.31
N SER A 117 -3.69 -15.17 9.08
CA SER A 117 -4.09 -16.53 9.45
C SER A 117 -3.05 -17.11 10.41
N ASP A 118 -3.47 -17.49 11.62
CA ASP A 118 -2.60 -18.19 12.56
C ASP A 118 -2.33 -19.63 12.10
N GLU A 119 -3.34 -20.30 11.56
CA GLU A 119 -3.22 -21.66 11.02
C GLU A 119 -2.29 -21.71 9.80
N GLY A 120 -2.49 -20.79 8.85
CA GLY A 120 -1.67 -20.70 7.64
C GLY A 120 -0.33 -19.98 7.83
N GLN A 121 -0.14 -19.33 8.98
CA GLN A 121 1.06 -18.55 9.30
C GLN A 121 1.43 -17.46 8.27
N TYR A 122 0.44 -16.77 7.71
CA TYR A 122 0.64 -15.69 6.74
C TYR A 122 -0.21 -14.45 7.03
N PHE A 123 0.19 -13.32 6.45
CA PHE A 123 -0.65 -12.13 6.35
C PHE A 123 -1.45 -12.15 5.06
N ILE A 124 -2.67 -11.61 5.11
CA ILE A 124 -3.50 -11.37 3.94
C ILE A 124 -3.26 -9.93 3.49
N VAL A 125 -2.81 -9.77 2.25
CA VAL A 125 -2.34 -8.50 1.72
C VAL A 125 -3.16 -8.12 0.48
N LYS A 126 -3.64 -6.88 0.45
CA LYS A 126 -4.26 -6.29 -0.75
C LYS A 126 -3.17 -5.60 -1.58
N ASN A 127 -2.93 -6.15 -2.76
CA ASN A 127 -2.02 -5.59 -3.77
C ASN A 127 -2.76 -4.56 -4.68
N SER A 128 -2.02 -3.86 -5.53
CA SER A 128 -2.51 -2.79 -6.42
C SER A 128 -2.07 -2.97 -7.89
N TRP A 129 -1.92 -4.21 -8.37
CA TRP A 129 -1.56 -4.55 -9.75
C TRP A 129 -2.75 -5.02 -10.59
N GLY A 130 -3.95 -4.54 -10.25
CA GLY A 130 -5.20 -4.97 -10.88
C GLY A 130 -5.86 -6.14 -10.18
N ALA A 131 -7.05 -6.50 -10.65
CA ALA A 131 -7.67 -7.78 -10.36
C ALA A 131 -7.30 -8.72 -11.51
N LEU A 132 -6.93 -9.96 -11.17
CA LEU A 132 -6.93 -11.06 -12.15
C LEU A 132 -8.35 -11.27 -12.69
#